data_AF-A0A1Y1NEP4-F1
#
_entry.id   AF-A0A1Y1NEP4-F1
#
_cell.length_a   1.000
_cell.length_b   1.000
_cell.length_c   1.000
_cell.angle_alpha   90.00
_cell.angle_beta   90.00
_cell.angle_gamma   90.00
#
_symmetry.space_group_name_H-M   'P 1'
#
loop_
_entity.id
_entity.type
_entity.pdbx_description
1 polymer ?
#
loop_
_entity_poly.entity_id
_entity_poly.type
_entity_poly.pdbx_seq_one_letter_code
_entity_poly.pdbx_strand_id
1 'polypeptide(L)'
;VPLELRKYVLNLLHEPHFGLEKTKCRARQLVYWPGLNKDIENCITKCSVCEYYQSSNVRQPLIPHKIPNLPFNKIAADICEFGGKSYLIVQDYFSRWLEILPLRNKTSEEVIGKFKSL
;
A
#
# COMPACT_ATOMS: atom_id res chain seq x y z
N VAL A 1 0.58 -40.78 6.42
CA VAL A 1 1.04 -40.79 5.00
C VAL A 1 2.52 -41.19 4.93
N PRO A 2 2.89 -42.19 4.12
CA PRO A 2 4.29 -42.58 3.87
C PRO A 2 5.14 -41.40 3.42
N LEU A 3 6.43 -41.36 3.80
CA LEU A 3 7.33 -40.22 3.53
C LEU A 3 7.37 -39.85 2.04
N GLU A 4 7.45 -40.85 1.17
CA GLU A 4 7.55 -40.70 -0.29
C GLU A 4 6.31 -40.02 -0.91
N LEU A 5 5.14 -40.18 -0.29
CA LEU A 5 3.87 -39.65 -0.80
C LEU A 5 3.53 -38.25 -0.25
N ARG A 6 4.27 -37.75 0.75
CA ARG A 6 3.94 -36.48 1.41
C ARG A 6 3.99 -35.30 0.44
N LYS A 7 5.00 -35.24 -0.44
CA LYS A 7 5.14 -34.17 -1.44
C LYS A 7 3.96 -34.17 -2.42
N TYR A 8 3.54 -35.34 -2.88
CA TYR A 8 2.39 -35.49 -3.76
C TYR A 8 1.10 -34.99 -3.08
N VAL A 9 0.85 -35.41 -1.84
CA VAL A 9 -0.32 -34.98 -1.06
C VAL A 9 -0.29 -33.46 -0.78
N LEU A 10 0.88 -32.88 -0.47
CA LEU A 10 1.01 -31.43 -0.29
C LEU A 10 0.64 -30.65 -1.55
N ASN A 11 1.09 -31.11 -2.72
CA ASN A 11 0.73 -30.49 -3.99
C ASN A 11 -0.78 -30.56 -4.25
N LEU A 12 -1.43 -31.69 -3.97
CA LEU A 12 -2.89 -31.81 -4.11
C LEU A 12 -3.66 -30.91 -3.15
N LEU A 13 -3.18 -30.76 -1.91
CA LEU A 13 -3.79 -29.85 -0.94
C LEU A 13 -3.64 -28.38 -1.36
N HIS A 14 -2.52 -28.05 -2.03
CA HIS A 14 -2.17 -26.70 -2.45
C HIS A 14 -2.73 -26.29 -3.83
N GLU A 15 -3.04 -27.23 -4.72
CA GLU A 15 -3.59 -27.00 -6.07
C GLU A 15 -4.69 -25.92 -6.16
N PRO A 16 -5.68 -25.84 -5.24
CA PRO A 16 -6.69 -24.77 -5.29
C PRO A 16 -6.20 -23.40 -4.80
N HIS A 17 -4.91 -23.24 -4.47
CA HIS A 17 -4.28 -22.03 -3.91
C HIS A 17 -5.03 -21.45 -2.70
N PHE A 18 -5.58 -22.31 -1.85
CA PHE A 18 -6.23 -21.87 -0.63
C PHE A 18 -5.23 -21.31 0.38
N GLY A 19 -5.67 -20.30 1.12
CA GLY A 19 -4.90 -19.72 2.21
C GLY A 19 -4.58 -20.75 3.30
N LEU A 20 -3.58 -20.43 4.12
CA LEU A 20 -2.96 -21.31 5.10
C LEU A 20 -3.97 -22.08 5.96
N GLU A 21 -4.92 -21.38 6.57
CA GLU A 21 -5.87 -21.99 7.51
C GLU A 21 -6.88 -22.90 6.81
N LYS A 22 -7.32 -22.54 5.59
CA LYS A 22 -8.25 -23.38 4.82
C LYS A 22 -7.57 -24.66 4.34
N THR A 23 -6.31 -24.58 3.90
CA THR A 23 -5.51 -25.75 3.51
C THR A 23 -5.23 -26.66 4.71
N LYS A 24 -4.87 -26.10 5.88
CA LYS A 24 -4.73 -26.87 7.14
C LYS A 24 -6.03 -27.55 7.55
N CYS A 25 -7.16 -26.85 7.46
CA CYS A 25 -8.48 -27.41 7.80
C CYS A 25 -8.81 -28.62 6.91
N ARG A 26 -8.62 -28.49 5.60
CA ARG A 26 -8.82 -29.60 4.64
C ARG A 26 -7.87 -30.77 4.92
N ALA A 27 -6.60 -30.48 5.20
CA ALA A 27 -5.61 -31.53 5.47
C ALA A 27 -6.00 -32.37 6.70
N ARG A 28 -6.46 -31.73 7.78
CA ARG A 28 -6.88 -32.41 9.03
C ARG A 28 -8.04 -33.41 8.83
N GLN A 29 -8.85 -33.24 7.79
CA GLN A 29 -9.96 -34.13 7.48
C GLN A 29 -9.54 -35.39 6.72
N LEU A 30 -8.38 -35.37 6.06
CA LEU A 30 -8.01 -36.39 5.07
C LEU A 30 -6.71 -37.11 5.38
N VAL A 31 -5.72 -36.40 5.95
CA VAL A 31 -4.34 -36.91 6.05
C VAL A 31 -3.65 -36.46 7.33
N TYR A 32 -2.69 -37.26 7.78
CA TYR A 32 -1.87 -36.94 8.94
C TYR A 32 -0.43 -37.42 8.78
N TRP A 33 0.50 -36.60 9.28
CA TRP A 33 1.86 -36.97 9.66
C TRP A 33 2.46 -35.92 10.62
N PRO A 34 3.46 -36.28 11.44
CA PRO A 34 4.19 -35.32 12.26
C PRO A 34 4.83 -34.22 11.39
N GLY A 35 4.52 -32.95 11.68
CA GLY A 35 5.02 -31.80 10.93
C GLY A 35 4.12 -31.29 9.79
N LEU A 36 2.98 -31.93 9.51
CA LEU A 36 2.06 -31.56 8.42
C LEU A 36 1.76 -30.05 8.31
N ASN A 37 1.44 -29.38 9.43
CA ASN A 37 1.15 -27.95 9.41
C ASN A 37 2.33 -27.10 8.92
N LYS A 38 3.56 -27.48 9.33
CA LYS A 38 4.80 -26.79 8.92
C LYS A 38 5.10 -27.06 7.44
N ASP A 39 4.83 -28.26 6.96
CA ASP A 39 4.99 -28.61 5.55
C ASP A 39 4.00 -27.84 4.66
N ILE A 40 2.74 -27.68 5.09
CA ILE A 40 1.73 -26.85 4.41
C ILE A 40 2.18 -25.39 4.37
N GLU A 41 2.64 -24.85 5.50
CA GLU A 41 3.13 -23.48 5.59
C GLU A 41 4.32 -23.22 4.66
N ASN A 42 5.29 -24.12 4.65
CA ASN A 42 6.43 -24.06 3.74
C ASN A 42 6.02 -24.16 2.26
N CYS A 43 5.00 -24.96 1.95
CA CYS A 43 4.49 -25.11 0.58
C CYS A 43 3.83 -23.83 0.09
N ILE A 44 2.97 -23.22 0.90
CA ILE A 44 2.24 -21.99 0.55
C ILE A 44 3.19 -20.78 0.49
N THR A 45 4.09 -20.63 1.46
CA THR A 45 5.04 -19.49 1.52
C THR A 45 6.05 -19.48 0.38
N LYS A 46 6.33 -20.64 -0.24
CA LYS A 46 7.22 -20.76 -1.41
C LYS A 46 6.49 -20.67 -2.76
N CYS A 47 5.16 -20.52 -2.74
CA CYS A 47 4.37 -20.42 -3.96
C CYS A 47 4.30 -18.96 -4.44
N SER A 48 4.93 -18.67 -5.57
CA SER A 48 4.96 -17.32 -6.17
C SER A 48 3.57 -16.80 -6.53
N VAL A 49 2.64 -17.67 -6.91
CA VAL A 49 1.24 -17.31 -7.19
C VAL A 49 0.55 -16.86 -5.91
N CYS A 50 0.71 -17.63 -4.82
CA CYS A 50 0.13 -17.24 -3.54
C CYS A 50 0.75 -15.95 -3.01
N GLU A 51 2.06 -15.76 -3.14
CA GLU A 51 2.75 -14.53 -2.74
C GLU A 51 2.23 -13.31 -3.52
N TYR A 52 2.05 -13.43 -4.84
CA TYR A 52 1.57 -12.34 -5.69
C TYR A 52 0.14 -11.90 -5.36
N TYR A 53 -0.75 -12.86 -5.07
CA TYR A 53 -2.16 -12.58 -4.78
C TYR A 53 -2.47 -12.45 -3.28
N GLN A 54 -1.47 -12.54 -2.40
CA GLN A 54 -1.67 -12.39 -0.97
C GLN A 54 -2.06 -10.95 -0.62
N SER A 55 -3.00 -10.80 0.31
CA SER A 55 -3.34 -9.48 0.86
C SER A 55 -2.09 -8.78 1.40
N SER A 56 -1.92 -7.51 1.06
CA SER A 56 -0.84 -6.71 1.61
C SER A 56 -0.92 -6.61 3.13
N ASN A 57 0.23 -6.45 3.76
CA ASN A 57 0.31 -6.14 5.18
C ASN A 57 -0.43 -4.84 5.50
N VAL A 58 -0.84 -4.71 6.77
CA VAL A 58 -1.44 -3.48 7.28
C VAL A 58 -0.49 -2.31 7.01
N ARG A 59 -1.02 -1.22 6.45
CA ARG A 59 -0.23 0.00 6.20
C ARG A 59 0.31 0.51 7.52
N GLN A 60 1.57 0.95 7.53
CA GLN A 60 2.15 1.57 8.70
C GLN A 60 1.37 2.85 9.07
N PRO A 61 1.33 3.22 10.38
CA PRO A 61 0.71 4.47 10.80
C PRO A 61 1.33 5.68 10.08
N LEU A 62 0.52 6.70 9.82
CA LEU A 62 1.02 7.97 9.28
C LEU A 62 1.93 8.63 10.30
N ILE A 63 3.11 9.08 9.84
CA ILE A 63 4.05 9.84 10.67
C ILE A 63 3.70 11.33 10.55
N PRO A 64 3.29 12.00 11.65
CA PRO A 64 3.00 13.42 11.61
C PRO A 64 4.28 14.22 11.36
N HIS A 65 4.17 15.30 10.58
CA HIS A 65 5.27 16.24 10.39
C HIS A 65 5.35 17.20 11.57
N LYS A 66 6.57 17.66 11.90
CA LYS A 66 6.77 18.75 12.85
C LYS A 66 6.15 20.04 12.28
N ILE A 67 5.35 20.72 13.11
CA ILE A 67 4.80 22.04 12.77
C ILE A 67 5.94 23.07 12.91
N PRO A 68 6.16 23.95 11.93
CA PRO A 68 7.16 25.03 12.03
C PRO A 68 6.86 25.99 13.18
N ASN A 69 7.80 26.85 13.55
CA ASN A 69 7.60 27.83 14.63
C ASN A 69 7.13 29.21 14.12
N LEU A 70 7.20 29.46 12.81
CA LEU A 70 6.90 30.75 12.20
C LEU A 70 6.02 30.56 10.96
N PRO A 71 5.10 31.51 10.67
CA PRO A 71 4.36 31.55 9.42
C PRO A 71 5.30 31.53 8.20
N PHE A 72 4.89 30.83 7.14
CA PHE A 72 5.57 30.72 5.86
C PHE A 72 6.97 30.09 5.90
N ASN A 73 7.41 29.55 7.06
CA ASN A 73 8.67 28.83 7.14
C ASN A 73 8.63 27.49 6.40
N LYS A 74 7.44 26.89 6.27
CA LYS A 74 7.19 25.73 5.42
C LYS A 74 5.83 25.88 4.75
N ILE A 75 5.80 25.70 3.44
CA ILE A 75 4.58 25.72 2.65
C ILE A 75 4.34 24.36 1.98
N ALA A 76 3.08 24.02 1.77
CA ALA A 76 2.66 23.02 0.77
C ALA A 76 2.10 23.78 -0.42
N ALA A 77 2.32 23.26 -1.62
CA ALA A 77 1.67 23.81 -2.79
C ALA A 77 1.28 22.70 -3.74
N ASP A 78 0.13 22.88 -4.39
CA ASP A 78 -0.38 21.95 -5.38
C ASP A 78 -1.28 22.67 -6.39
N ILE A 79 -1.51 22.05 -7.54
CA ILE A 79 -2.41 22.54 -8.58
C ILE A 79 -3.76 21.84 -8.46
N CYS A 80 -4.81 22.61 -8.23
CA CYS A 80 -6.19 22.12 -8.18
C CYS A 80 -6.98 22.56 -9.40
N GLU A 81 -7.94 21.75 -9.84
CA GLU A 81 -8.90 22.11 -10.88
C GLU A 81 -10.32 22.19 -10.31
N PHE A 82 -11.01 23.29 -10.59
CA PHE A 82 -12.39 23.48 -10.18
C PHE A 82 -13.14 24.34 -11.20
N GLY A 83 -14.34 23.92 -11.58
CA GLY A 83 -15.19 24.67 -12.52
C GLY A 83 -14.53 24.92 -13.89
N GLY A 84 -13.71 23.99 -14.38
CA GLY A 84 -12.99 24.11 -15.65
C GLY A 84 -11.81 25.09 -15.63
N LYS A 85 -11.38 25.54 -14.44
CA LYS A 85 -10.22 26.42 -14.25
C LYS A 85 -9.19 25.74 -13.36
N SER A 86 -7.91 26.08 -13.56
CA SER A 86 -6.81 25.62 -12.72
C SER A 86 -6.40 26.70 -11.72
N TYR A 87 -5.98 26.28 -10.53
CA TYR A 87 -5.55 27.13 -9.44
C TYR A 87 -4.28 26.57 -8.82
N LEU A 88 -3.34 27.44 -8.48
CA LEU A 88 -2.25 27.13 -7.57
C LEU A 88 -2.76 27.38 -6.15
N ILE A 89 -2.78 26.32 -5.34
CA ILE A 89 -3.10 26.40 -3.92
C ILE A 89 -1.78 26.35 -3.16
N VAL A 90 -1.51 27.35 -2.33
CA VAL A 90 -0.37 27.39 -1.42
C VAL A 90 -0.88 27.44 0.02
N GLN A 91 -0.43 26.52 0.85
CA GLN A 91 -0.80 26.42 2.26
C GLN A 91 0.42 26.65 3.15
N ASP A 92 0.31 27.55 4.12
CA ASP A 92 1.28 27.66 5.21
C ASP A 92 1.05 26.56 6.26
N TYR A 93 2.11 25.82 6.63
CA TYR A 93 2.03 24.74 7.60
C TYR A 93 1.82 25.22 9.05
N PHE A 94 2.25 26.44 9.38
CA PHE A 94 2.12 26.97 10.74
C PHE A 94 0.71 27.50 11.01
N SER A 95 0.26 28.47 10.21
CA SER A 95 -1.03 29.16 10.38
C SER A 95 -2.21 28.45 9.73
N ARG A 96 -1.95 27.48 8.83
CA ARG A 96 -2.95 26.87 7.93
C ARG A 96 -3.58 27.85 6.93
N TRP A 97 -3.01 29.03 6.76
CA TRP A 97 -3.44 30.01 5.77
C TRP A 97 -3.34 29.45 4.35
N LEU A 98 -4.32 29.80 3.50
CA LEU A 98 -4.42 29.35 2.12
C LEU A 98 -4.38 30.54 1.16
N GLU A 99 -3.46 30.48 0.22
CA GLU A 99 -3.41 31.35 -0.96
C GLU A 99 -3.90 30.57 -2.17
N ILE A 100 -4.90 31.10 -2.87
CA ILE A 100 -5.51 30.46 -4.04
C ILE A 100 -5.35 31.38 -5.24
N LEU A 101 -4.45 31.00 -6.15
CA LEU A 101 -4.08 31.82 -7.29
C LEU A 101 -4.57 31.18 -8.59
N PRO A 102 -5.39 31.87 -9.40
CA PRO A 102 -5.84 31.31 -10.67
C PRO A 102 -4.67 31.18 -11.66
N LEU A 103 -4.58 30.04 -12.33
CA LEU A 103 -3.58 29.72 -13.34
C LEU A 103 -4.21 29.76 -14.74
N ARG A 104 -3.50 30.37 -15.69
CA ARG A 104 -3.90 30.32 -17.11
C ARG A 104 -3.52 28.98 -17.76
N ASN A 105 -2.39 28.42 -17.35
CA ASN A 105 -1.89 27.13 -17.77
C ASN A 105 -1.04 26.52 -16.64
N LYS A 106 -0.68 25.24 -16.77
CA LYS A 106 0.10 24.50 -15.75
C LYS A 106 1.60 24.48 -16.04
N THR A 107 2.10 25.48 -16.77
CA THR A 107 3.53 25.57 -17.07
C THR A 107 4.31 26.04 -15.84
N SER A 108 5.58 25.64 -15.75
CA SER A 108 6.46 26.09 -14.66
C SER A 108 6.62 27.61 -14.65
N GLU A 109 6.61 28.26 -15.81
CA GLU A 109 6.74 29.72 -15.92
C GLU A 109 5.58 30.44 -15.22
N GLU A 110 4.33 30.05 -15.50
CA GLU A 110 3.15 30.62 -14.84
C GLU A 110 3.19 30.36 -13.32
N VAL A 111 3.52 29.13 -12.90
CA VAL A 111 3.59 28.77 -11.47
C VAL A 111 4.67 29.59 -10.74
N ILE A 112 5.87 29.71 -11.31
CA ILE A 112 6.94 30.55 -10.76
C ILE A 112 6.49 32.02 -10.69
N GLY A 113 5.80 32.51 -11.72
CA GLY A 113 5.22 33.85 -11.75
C GLY A 113 4.26 34.09 -10.59
N LYS A 114 3.38 33.12 -10.30
CA LYS A 114 2.46 33.17 -9.15
C LYS A 114 3.19 33.15 -7.81
N PHE A 115 4.19 32.30 -7.64
CA PHE A 115 4.99 32.27 -6.40
C PHE A 115 5.73 33.57 -6.14
N LYS A 116 6.23 34.24 -7.18
CA LYS A 116 6.91 35.54 -7.04
C LYS A 116 5.98 36.70 -6.68
N SER A 117 4.67 36.53 -6.87
CA SER A 117 3.66 37.54 -6.52
C SER A 117 3.07 37.40 -5.12
N LEU A 118 3.42 36.32 -4.41
CA LEU A 118 3.13 36.13 -2.99
C LEU A 118 4.10 36.95 -2.14
#